data_AF-A0A2T2R213-F1
#
_entry.id   AF-A0A2T2R213-F1
#
_cell.length_a   1.000
_cell.length_b   1.000
_cell.length_c   1.000
_cell.angle_alpha   90.00
_cell.angle_beta   90.00
_cell.angle_gamma   90.00
#
_symmetry.space_group_name_H-M   'P 1'
#
loop_
_entity.id
_entity.type
_entity.pdbx_description
1 polymer ?
#
loop_
_entity_poly.entity_id
_entity_poly.type
_entity_poly.pdbx_seq_one_letter_code
_entity_poly.pdbx_strand_id
1 'polypeptide(L)'
;MNILVLEDSHPEPAIEAVQNVSEVAVRKATTLAEALSFLKKGEVDGAIFDIFVPLGETEDPFTRKYRQNMLRAVKSQRHASRLTCTLHEYVEPLRRAMLPRARERPFGVVAAEKADENGVPFVLATSVDHHDQGAVGKICVYQRMKGWPEMIDRMDKSDPENWEPAVDRLMELIH
;
A
#
# COMPACT_ATOMS: atom_id res chain seq x y z
N MET A 1 -10.00 -21.42 -5.55
CA MET A 1 -9.80 -19.97 -5.31
C MET A 1 -8.59 -19.50 -6.08
N ASN A 2 -8.66 -18.32 -6.69
CA ASN A 2 -7.62 -17.70 -7.49
C ASN A 2 -7.13 -16.44 -6.77
N ILE A 3 -5.89 -16.46 -6.28
CA ILE A 3 -5.30 -15.35 -5.54
C ILE A 3 -4.32 -14.61 -6.45
N LEU A 4 -4.47 -13.29 -6.55
CA LEU A 4 -3.54 -12.43 -7.27
C LEU A 4 -2.47 -11.90 -6.30
N VAL A 5 -1.20 -12.08 -6.66
CA VAL A 5 -0.07 -11.45 -5.98
C VAL A 5 0.55 -10.44 -6.94
N LEU A 6 0.58 -9.16 -6.55
CA LEU A 6 1.30 -8.09 -7.23
C LEU A 6 2.56 -7.73 -6.42
N GLU A 7 3.73 -8.04 -6.95
CA GLU A 7 5.03 -7.82 -6.29
C GLU A 7 6.12 -7.65 -7.36
N ASP A 8 7.09 -6.76 -7.16
CA ASP A 8 7.86 -6.15 -8.26
C ASP A 8 9.00 -7.02 -8.79
N SER A 9 9.78 -7.60 -7.88
CA SER A 9 11.08 -8.19 -8.17
C SER A 9 11.20 -9.61 -7.62
N HIS A 10 10.57 -9.88 -6.46
CA HIS A 10 10.68 -11.15 -5.76
C HIS A 10 9.32 -11.65 -5.22
N PRO A 11 8.36 -11.99 -6.11
CA PRO A 11 7.05 -12.50 -5.69
C PRO A 11 7.08 -13.95 -5.15
N GLU A 12 8.18 -14.68 -5.34
CA GLU A 12 8.26 -16.11 -5.04
C GLU A 12 7.94 -16.44 -3.56
N PRO A 13 8.46 -15.70 -2.55
CA PRO A 13 8.11 -15.95 -1.16
C PRO A 13 6.63 -15.74 -0.85
N ALA A 14 6.01 -14.71 -1.44
CA ALA A 14 4.58 -14.45 -1.29
C ALA A 14 3.73 -15.57 -1.92
N ILE A 15 4.14 -16.06 -3.09
CA ILE A 15 3.47 -17.15 -3.80
C ILE A 15 3.56 -18.43 -2.97
N GLU A 16 4.74 -18.75 -2.45
CA GLU A 16 4.98 -19.92 -1.60
C GLU A 16 4.09 -19.86 -0.34
N ALA A 17 4.05 -18.72 0.34
CA ALA A 17 3.19 -18.53 1.51
C ALA A 17 1.71 -18.76 1.20
N VAL A 18 1.21 -18.23 0.08
CA VAL A 18 -0.19 -18.45 -0.35
C VAL A 18 -0.44 -19.93 -0.67
N GLN A 19 0.51 -20.62 -1.30
CA GLN A 19 0.39 -22.04 -1.65
C GLN A 19 0.44 -22.96 -0.42
N ASN A 20 1.08 -22.54 0.67
CA ASN A 20 1.19 -23.33 1.90
C ASN A 20 -0.12 -23.41 2.70
N VAL A 21 -1.05 -22.47 2.51
CA VAL A 21 -2.27 -22.38 3.34
C VAL A 21 -3.44 -23.22 2.77
N SER A 22 -3.50 -23.47 1.45
CA SER A 22 -4.56 -24.28 0.82
C SER A 22 -4.26 -24.61 -0.66
N GLU A 23 -5.02 -25.52 -1.29
CA GLU A 23 -5.02 -25.71 -2.75
C GLU A 23 -5.65 -24.50 -3.47
N VAL A 24 -4.88 -23.43 -3.58
CA VAL A 24 -5.26 -22.17 -4.23
C VAL A 24 -4.41 -21.95 -5.48
N ALA A 25 -5.05 -21.51 -6.56
CA ALA A 25 -4.34 -21.13 -7.77
C ALA A 25 -3.78 -19.71 -7.57
N VAL A 26 -2.47 -19.52 -7.82
CA VAL A 26 -1.83 -18.21 -7.67
C VAL A 26 -1.60 -17.57 -9.04
N ARG A 27 -2.06 -16.33 -9.19
CA ARG A 27 -1.78 -15.46 -10.34
C ARG A 27 -0.71 -14.47 -9.93
N LYS A 28 0.41 -14.46 -10.64
CA LYS A 28 1.51 -13.51 -10.43
C LYS A 28 1.37 -12.33 -11.37
N ALA A 29 1.53 -11.12 -10.86
CA ALA A 29 1.74 -9.91 -11.62
C ALA A 29 2.98 -9.19 -11.09
N THR A 30 3.90 -8.80 -11.97
CA THR A 30 5.07 -7.97 -11.60
C THR A 30 4.93 -6.54 -12.12
N THR A 31 3.85 -6.28 -12.88
CA THR A 31 3.52 -4.95 -13.37
C THR A 31 2.08 -4.59 -13.03
N LEU A 32 1.82 -3.28 -12.90
CA LEU A 32 0.46 -2.77 -12.72
C LEU A 32 -0.46 -3.19 -13.88
N ALA A 33 0.04 -3.20 -15.11
CA ALA A 33 -0.74 -3.55 -16.29
C ALA A 33 -1.27 -5.00 -16.23
N GLU A 34 -0.44 -5.93 -15.77
CA GLU A 34 -0.83 -7.33 -15.56
C GLU A 34 -1.89 -7.46 -14.46
N ALA A 35 -1.65 -6.84 -13.30
CA ALA A 35 -2.61 -6.88 -12.20
C ALA A 35 -3.99 -6.34 -12.61
N LEU A 36 -4.02 -5.20 -13.30
CA LEU A 36 -5.27 -4.62 -13.80
C LEU A 36 -5.97 -5.52 -14.84
N SER A 37 -5.22 -6.30 -15.61
CA SER A 37 -5.79 -7.26 -16.57
C SER A 37 -6.55 -8.37 -15.84
N PHE A 38 -5.93 -8.99 -14.82
CA PHE A 38 -6.57 -10.03 -14.02
C PHE A 38 -7.82 -9.53 -13.29
N LEU A 39 -7.72 -8.37 -12.63
CA LEU A 39 -8.83 -7.76 -11.89
C LEU A 39 -10.02 -7.41 -12.80
N LYS A 40 -9.78 -7.00 -14.05
CA LYS A 40 -10.84 -6.66 -15.01
C LYS A 40 -11.57 -7.88 -15.57
N LYS A 41 -10.89 -9.01 -15.67
CA LYS A 41 -11.48 -10.24 -16.21
C LYS A 41 -12.33 -11.01 -15.19
N GLY A 42 -12.28 -10.61 -13.91
CA GLY A 42 -12.98 -11.33 -12.83
C GLY A 42 -12.39 -12.72 -12.56
N GLU A 43 -11.09 -12.90 -12.84
CA GLU A 43 -10.38 -14.18 -12.69
C GLU A 43 -9.78 -14.36 -11.28
N VAL A 44 -10.12 -13.49 -10.34
CA VAL A 44 -9.46 -13.35 -9.03
C VAL A 44 -10.52 -13.29 -7.94
N ASP A 45 -10.35 -14.15 -6.93
CA ASP A 45 -11.23 -14.24 -5.75
C ASP A 45 -10.70 -13.38 -4.58
N GLY A 46 -9.40 -13.07 -4.57
CA GLY A 46 -8.77 -12.15 -3.62
C GLY A 46 -7.35 -11.77 -4.03
N ALA A 47 -6.79 -10.72 -3.44
CA ALA A 47 -5.48 -10.22 -3.85
C ALA A 47 -4.56 -9.72 -2.72
N ILE A 48 -3.26 -9.89 -2.90
CA ILE A 48 -2.20 -9.29 -2.07
C ILE A 48 -1.42 -8.34 -2.96
N PHE A 49 -1.33 -7.07 -2.55
CA PHE A 49 -0.65 -6.03 -3.30
C PHE A 49 0.52 -5.48 -2.52
N ASP A 50 1.71 -5.60 -3.09
CA ASP A 50 2.82 -4.76 -2.67
C ASP A 50 2.62 -3.33 -3.10
N ILE A 51 3.06 -2.45 -2.22
CA ILE A 51 3.21 -1.04 -2.48
C ILE A 51 4.65 -0.82 -2.93
N PHE A 52 4.85 -1.04 -4.23
CA PHE A 52 6.00 -0.52 -4.95
C PHE A 52 5.58 0.63 -5.87
N VAL A 53 6.59 1.42 -6.22
CA VAL A 53 6.61 2.79 -6.75
C VAL A 53 5.44 3.24 -7.68
N PRO A 54 5.15 4.56 -7.80
CA PRO A 54 5.76 5.71 -7.10
C PRO A 54 4.75 6.63 -6.40
N LEU A 55 5.21 7.29 -5.32
CA LEU A 55 4.88 8.71 -5.11
C LEU A 55 6.21 9.48 -5.01
N GLY A 56 6.70 9.95 -6.17
CA GLY A 56 7.80 10.90 -6.37
C GLY A 56 9.21 10.48 -5.92
N GLU A 57 10.07 10.13 -6.87
CA GLU A 57 11.52 9.89 -6.74
C GLU A 57 12.37 11.08 -6.20
N THR A 58 11.75 12.17 -5.73
CA THR A 58 12.37 13.14 -4.81
C THR A 58 11.31 13.74 -3.90
N GLU A 59 11.65 14.00 -2.63
CA GLU A 59 10.76 14.60 -1.62
C GLU A 59 9.93 15.75 -2.21
N ASP A 60 8.61 15.56 -2.23
CA ASP A 60 7.68 16.64 -2.58
C ASP A 60 7.91 17.85 -1.63
N PRO A 61 7.98 19.09 -2.16
CA PRO A 61 8.28 20.29 -1.37
C PRO A 61 7.35 20.52 -0.16
N PHE A 62 6.10 20.05 -0.22
CA PHE A 62 5.18 20.11 0.91
C PHE A 62 5.59 19.14 2.02
N THR A 63 5.96 17.92 1.64
CA THR A 63 6.50 16.90 2.56
C THR A 63 7.78 17.41 3.24
N ARG A 64 8.69 18.03 2.47
CA ARG A 64 9.91 18.66 3.00
C ARG A 64 9.59 19.77 3.99
N LYS A 65 8.63 20.65 3.67
CA LYS A 65 8.23 21.78 4.54
C LYS A 65 7.55 21.28 5.81
N TYR A 66 6.68 20.27 5.73
CA TYR A 66 6.04 19.66 6.90
C TYR A 66 7.07 18.99 7.82
N ARG A 67 7.96 18.17 7.25
CA ARG A 67 9.08 17.53 7.99
C ARG A 67 10.00 18.57 8.62
N GLN A 68 10.36 19.63 7.91
CA GLN A 68 11.16 20.73 8.46
C GLN A 68 10.45 21.46 9.60
N ASN A 69 9.14 21.69 9.49
CA ASN A 69 8.37 22.34 10.55
C ASN A 69 8.26 21.45 11.79
N MET A 70 7.99 20.16 11.60
CA MET A 70 8.02 19.13 12.66
C MET A 70 9.39 19.08 13.35
N LEU A 71 10.49 18.95 12.59
CA LEU A 71 11.84 18.89 13.14
C LEU A 71 12.23 20.20 13.86
N ARG A 72 11.82 21.35 13.35
CA ARG A 72 12.00 22.65 14.03
C ARG A 72 11.22 22.70 15.34
N ALA A 73 10.01 22.16 15.39
CA ALA A 73 9.20 22.13 16.60
C ALA A 73 9.75 21.17 17.66
N VAL A 74 10.22 19.99 17.24
CA VAL A 74 10.89 19.03 18.14
C VAL A 74 12.20 19.63 18.70
N LYS A 75 12.98 20.32 17.85
CA LYS A 75 14.21 21.01 18.29
C LYS A 75 13.96 22.26 19.12
N SER A 76 12.80 22.90 18.96
CA SER A 76 12.38 24.06 19.75
C SER A 76 11.25 23.66 20.69
N GLN A 77 11.59 22.91 21.75
CA GLN A 77 10.70 22.60 22.89
C GLN A 77 10.05 23.83 23.58
N ARG A 78 10.18 25.05 23.02
CA ARG A 78 9.57 26.29 23.50
C ARG A 78 8.45 26.86 22.63
N HIS A 79 8.17 26.35 21.42
CA HIS A 79 7.16 26.95 20.52
C HIS A 79 6.17 25.93 19.91
N ALA A 80 5.64 25.02 20.72
CA ALA A 80 4.57 24.09 20.33
C ALA A 80 3.22 24.77 19.97
N SER A 81 3.10 26.10 20.09
CA SER A 81 1.84 26.82 19.89
C SER A 81 1.59 27.39 18.48
N ARG A 82 2.49 27.15 17.50
CA ARG A 82 2.35 27.68 16.12
C ARG A 82 2.27 26.62 15.02
N LEU A 83 2.07 25.35 15.36
CA LEU A 83 1.83 24.28 14.40
C LEU A 83 0.36 23.89 14.38
N THR A 84 -0.47 24.77 13.82
CA THR A 84 -1.78 24.37 13.32
C THR A 84 -1.64 24.07 11.84
N CYS A 85 -0.94 22.99 11.48
CA CYS A 85 -1.25 22.33 10.23
C CYS A 85 -2.57 21.61 10.49
N THR A 86 -3.66 22.21 10.06
CA THR A 86 -4.98 21.63 10.25
C THR A 86 -5.02 20.26 9.55
N LEU A 87 -5.82 19.33 10.07
CA LEU A 87 -6.00 18.03 9.44
C LEU A 87 -6.36 18.18 7.94
N HIS A 88 -7.11 19.23 7.61
CA HIS A 88 -7.46 19.62 6.24
C HIS A 88 -6.24 19.96 5.37
N GLU A 89 -5.29 20.75 5.88
CA GLU A 89 -4.05 21.11 5.17
C GLU A 89 -3.10 19.93 4.95
N TYR A 90 -3.23 18.85 5.72
CA TYR A 90 -2.49 17.61 5.50
C TYR A 90 -3.24 16.62 4.60
N VAL A 91 -4.56 16.50 4.79
CA VAL A 91 -5.41 15.52 4.09
C VAL A 91 -5.72 15.92 2.65
N GLU A 92 -5.92 17.21 2.36
CA GLU A 92 -6.23 17.64 0.99
C GLU A 92 -5.06 17.43 0.01
N PRO A 93 -3.80 17.80 0.32
CA PRO A 93 -2.66 17.47 -0.53
C PRO A 93 -2.45 15.97 -0.70
N LEU A 94 -2.67 15.19 0.37
CA LEU A 94 -2.62 13.74 0.33
C LEU A 94 -3.66 13.17 -0.65
N ARG A 95 -4.91 13.61 -0.51
CA ARG A 95 -6.01 13.22 -1.39
C ARG A 95 -5.70 13.60 -2.84
N ARG A 96 -5.10 14.76 -3.09
CA ARG A 96 -4.65 15.19 -4.41
C ARG A 96 -3.55 14.30 -4.99
N ALA A 97 -2.58 13.91 -4.18
CA ALA A 97 -1.53 12.97 -4.56
C ALA A 97 -2.07 11.57 -4.91
N MET A 98 -3.23 11.20 -4.35
CA MET A 98 -3.92 9.94 -4.63
C MET A 98 -5.08 10.08 -5.64
N LEU A 99 -5.26 11.25 -6.29
CA LEU A 99 -6.31 11.42 -7.31
C LEU A 99 -6.04 10.50 -8.52
N PRO A 100 -7.09 9.99 -9.21
CA PRO A 100 -6.93 9.11 -10.38
C PRO A 100 -6.06 9.67 -11.53
N ARG A 101 -5.87 11.00 -11.58
CA ARG A 101 -5.03 11.70 -12.56
C ARG A 101 -3.63 12.06 -12.05
N ALA A 102 -3.31 11.74 -10.79
CA ALA A 102 -1.95 11.91 -10.28
C ALA A 102 -1.05 10.92 -11.01
N ARG A 103 -0.03 11.45 -11.70
CA ARG A 103 0.89 10.67 -12.55
C ARG A 103 1.77 9.69 -11.77
N GLU A 104 1.82 9.83 -10.46
CA GLU A 104 2.76 9.17 -9.57
C GLU A 104 1.97 8.57 -8.41
N ARG A 105 1.22 7.48 -8.66
CA ARG A 105 0.55 6.73 -7.58
C ARG A 105 1.22 5.38 -7.40
N PRO A 106 1.39 4.89 -6.16
CA PRO A 106 1.97 3.57 -5.93
C PRO A 106 1.13 2.52 -6.63
N PHE A 107 1.76 1.58 -7.32
CA PHE A 107 1.05 0.60 -8.13
C PHE A 107 0.11 -0.27 -7.30
N GLY A 108 0.53 -0.69 -6.11
CA GLY A 108 -0.33 -1.41 -5.17
C GLY A 108 -1.61 -0.66 -4.81
N VAL A 109 -1.53 0.67 -4.66
CA VAL A 109 -2.71 1.51 -4.33
C VAL A 109 -3.64 1.64 -5.54
N VAL A 110 -3.11 1.72 -6.75
CA VAL A 110 -3.93 1.74 -7.97
C VAL A 110 -4.62 0.39 -8.19
N ALA A 111 -3.91 -0.71 -7.95
CA ALA A 111 -4.49 -2.05 -8.00
C ALA A 111 -5.57 -2.25 -6.92
N ALA A 112 -5.34 -1.76 -5.70
CA ALA A 112 -6.32 -1.78 -4.60
C ALA A 112 -7.62 -1.05 -4.95
N GLU A 113 -7.55 0.15 -5.55
CA GLU A 113 -8.77 0.81 -6.03
C GLU A 113 -9.51 -0.03 -7.05
N LYS A 114 -8.77 -0.70 -7.95
CA LYS A 114 -9.42 -1.51 -8.97
C LYS A 114 -10.05 -2.78 -8.39
N ALA A 115 -9.46 -3.34 -7.34
CA ALA A 115 -10.03 -4.46 -6.60
C ALA A 115 -11.30 -4.02 -5.86
N ASP A 116 -11.23 -2.90 -5.12
CA ASP A 116 -12.36 -2.26 -4.42
C ASP A 116 -13.54 -1.98 -5.36
N GLU A 117 -13.28 -1.37 -6.52
CA GLU A 117 -14.29 -1.12 -7.56
C GLU A 117 -15.00 -2.39 -8.05
N ASN A 118 -14.27 -3.51 -8.11
CA ASN A 118 -14.78 -4.78 -8.61
C ASN A 118 -15.30 -5.69 -7.49
N GLY A 119 -15.28 -5.23 -6.22
CA GLY A 119 -15.69 -6.02 -5.06
C GLY A 119 -14.77 -7.21 -4.74
N VAL A 120 -13.49 -7.14 -5.14
CA VAL A 120 -12.50 -8.19 -4.86
C VAL A 120 -11.82 -7.88 -3.53
N PRO A 121 -11.87 -8.78 -2.52
CA PRO A 121 -11.13 -8.63 -1.27
C PRO A 121 -9.63 -8.50 -1.51
N PHE A 122 -8.95 -7.62 -0.76
CA PHE A 122 -7.51 -7.44 -0.90
C PHE A 122 -6.81 -7.05 0.39
N VAL A 123 -5.51 -7.29 0.42
CA VAL A 123 -4.57 -6.83 1.45
C VAL A 123 -3.47 -6.02 0.80
N LEU A 124 -3.10 -4.90 1.44
CA LEU A 124 -1.87 -4.17 1.13
C LEU A 124 -0.77 -4.67 2.06
N ALA A 125 0.41 -4.99 1.49
CA ALA A 125 1.55 -5.50 2.24
C ALA A 125 2.83 -4.76 1.81
N THR A 126 3.63 -4.26 2.75
CA THR A 126 4.85 -3.49 2.42
C THR A 126 6.03 -3.85 3.32
N SER A 127 7.26 -3.69 2.81
CA SER A 127 8.49 -4.07 3.52
C SER A 127 9.06 -2.94 4.36
N VAL A 128 10.00 -3.28 5.24
CA VAL A 128 10.81 -2.29 6.00
C VAL A 128 11.52 -1.32 5.05
N ASP A 129 12.03 -1.81 3.93
CA ASP A 129 12.77 -1.01 2.95
C ASP A 129 11.88 0.03 2.24
N HIS A 130 10.60 -0.27 2.05
CA HIS A 130 9.61 0.66 1.49
C HIS A 130 9.07 1.65 2.54
N HIS A 131 9.14 1.29 3.83
CA HIS A 131 8.66 2.10 4.95
C HIS A 131 9.42 3.44 5.10
N ASP A 132 10.73 3.44 4.84
CA ASP A 132 11.60 4.60 5.05
C ASP A 132 11.45 5.72 4.00
N GLN A 133 10.68 5.48 2.93
CA GLN A 133 10.46 6.45 1.85
C GLN A 133 9.41 7.53 2.19
N GLY A 134 8.76 7.45 3.36
CA GLY A 134 7.76 8.45 3.79
C GLY A 134 6.44 8.42 3.01
N ALA A 135 6.28 7.48 2.08
CA ALA A 135 5.04 7.21 1.34
C ALA A 135 4.06 6.34 2.14
N VAL A 136 4.54 5.47 3.01
CA VAL A 136 3.71 4.56 3.81
C VAL A 136 2.70 5.31 4.68
N GLY A 137 3.13 6.34 5.42
CA GLY A 137 2.21 7.14 6.23
C GLY A 137 1.11 7.85 5.43
N LYS A 138 1.41 8.20 4.16
CA LYS A 138 0.43 8.77 3.23
C LYS A 138 -0.62 7.72 2.84
N ILE A 139 -0.17 6.51 2.55
CA ILE A 139 -1.01 5.40 2.15
C ILE A 139 -1.91 4.95 3.30
N CYS A 140 -1.39 4.86 4.54
CA CYS A 140 -2.21 4.52 5.71
C CYS A 140 -3.38 5.48 5.91
N VAL A 141 -3.16 6.79 5.74
CA VAL A 141 -4.25 7.78 5.86
C VAL A 141 -5.26 7.59 4.73
N TYR A 142 -4.80 7.37 3.49
CA TYR A 142 -5.69 7.12 2.35
C TYR A 142 -6.52 5.85 2.52
N GLN A 143 -5.87 4.75 2.91
CA GLN A 143 -6.48 3.45 3.23
C GLN A 143 -7.60 3.62 4.27
N ARG A 144 -7.36 4.34 5.36
CA ARG A 144 -8.38 4.64 6.38
C ARG A 144 -9.54 5.45 5.85
N MET A 145 -9.28 6.47 5.01
CA MET A 145 -10.35 7.26 4.39
C MET A 145 -11.24 6.43 3.47
N LYS A 146 -10.69 5.39 2.84
CA LYS A 146 -11.41 4.47 1.96
C LYS A 146 -12.12 3.34 2.72
N GLY A 147 -11.87 3.20 4.01
CA GLY A 147 -12.41 2.09 4.81
C GLY A 147 -11.79 0.73 4.46
N TRP A 148 -10.61 0.73 3.84
CA TRP A 148 -9.92 -0.50 3.44
C TRP A 148 -9.26 -1.20 4.65
N PRO A 149 -9.00 -2.52 4.55
CA PRO A 149 -8.27 -3.27 5.57
C PRO A 149 -6.94 -2.62 5.94
N GLU A 150 -6.52 -2.78 7.20
CA GLU A 150 -5.21 -2.31 7.66
C GLU A 150 -4.10 -2.98 6.87
N MET A 151 -3.17 -2.16 6.38
CA MET A 151 -2.01 -2.62 5.66
C MET A 151 -1.05 -3.37 6.59
N ILE A 152 -0.52 -4.49 6.12
CA ILE A 152 0.56 -5.21 6.79
C ILE A 152 1.88 -4.54 6.40
N ASP A 153 2.67 -4.13 7.38
CA ASP A 153 3.81 -3.24 7.21
C ASP A 153 5.07 -3.83 7.87
N ARG A 154 6.25 -3.40 7.41
CA ARG A 154 7.57 -3.79 7.94
C ARG A 154 7.86 -5.28 7.88
N MET A 155 7.36 -5.94 6.83
CA MET A 155 7.65 -7.35 6.58
C MET A 155 9.05 -7.48 5.98
N ASP A 156 9.82 -8.48 6.43
CA ASP A 156 10.95 -8.97 5.64
C ASP A 156 10.38 -9.92 4.57
N LYS A 157 10.22 -9.38 3.37
CA LYS A 157 9.54 -10.07 2.26
C LYS A 157 10.36 -11.17 1.62
N SER A 158 11.62 -11.35 2.04
CA SER A 158 12.50 -12.38 1.48
C SER A 158 12.18 -13.78 2.00
N ASP A 159 11.46 -13.89 3.13
CA ASP A 159 11.08 -15.15 3.77
C ASP A 159 9.56 -15.40 3.60
N PRO A 160 9.13 -16.57 3.10
CA PRO A 160 7.71 -16.94 3.00
C PRO A 160 6.95 -16.84 4.33
N GLU A 161 7.55 -17.18 5.47
CA GLU A 161 6.86 -17.17 6.78
C GLU A 161 6.40 -15.74 7.15
N ASN A 162 7.15 -14.73 6.72
CA ASN A 162 6.78 -13.33 6.97
C ASN A 162 5.58 -12.87 6.17
N TRP A 163 5.14 -13.62 5.15
CA TRP A 163 3.93 -13.34 4.37
C TRP A 163 2.65 -13.91 5.00
N GLU A 164 2.75 -14.84 5.95
CA GLU A 164 1.62 -15.48 6.62
C GLU A 164 0.57 -14.47 7.12
N PRO A 165 0.92 -13.35 7.79
CA PRO A 165 -0.09 -12.40 8.26
C PRO A 165 -0.92 -11.77 7.14
N ALA A 166 -0.33 -11.55 5.96
CA ALA A 166 -1.04 -11.02 4.82
C ALA A 166 -1.96 -12.07 4.19
N VAL A 167 -1.51 -13.33 4.17
CA VAL A 167 -2.31 -14.46 3.66
C VAL A 167 -3.49 -14.72 4.59
N ASP A 168 -3.26 -14.88 5.89
CA ASP A 168 -4.31 -15.11 6.89
C ASP A 168 -5.37 -14.01 6.83
N ARG A 169 -4.92 -12.74 6.79
CA ARG A 169 -5.83 -11.61 6.70
C ARG A 169 -6.65 -11.62 5.41
N LEU A 170 -6.06 -12.04 4.29
CA LEU A 170 -6.80 -12.17 3.04
C LEU A 170 -7.83 -13.29 3.13
N MET A 171 -7.49 -14.44 3.70
CA MET A 171 -8.43 -15.56 3.87
C MET A 171 -9.63 -15.15 4.73
N GLU A 172 -9.41 -14.39 5.81
CA GLU A 172 -10.49 -13.83 6.63
C GLU A 172 -11.43 -12.90 5.86
N LEU A 173 -10.94 -12.20 4.83
CA LEU A 173 -11.74 -11.26 4.03
C LEU A 173 -12.53 -11.94 2.92
N ILE A 174 -12.12 -13.14 2.51
CA ILE A 174 -12.79 -13.93 1.46
C ILE A 174 -13.96 -14.75 2.05
N HIS A 175 -13.90 -15.10 3.34
CA HIS A 175 -14.91 -15.87 4.06
C HIS A 175 -15.99 -15.01 4.72
#